data_AF-A0A9E7N9V9-F1
#
_entry.id   AF-A0A9E7N9V9-F1
#
_cell.length_a   1.000
_cell.length_b   1.000
_cell.length_c   1.000
_cell.angle_alpha   90.00
_cell.angle_beta   90.00
_cell.angle_gamma   90.00
#
_symmetry.space_group_name_H-M   'P 1'
#
loop_
_entity.id
_entity.type
_entity.pdbx_description
1 polymer ?
#
loop_
_entity_poly.entity_id
_entity_poly.type
_entity_poly.pdbx_seq_one_letter_code
_entity_poly.pdbx_strand_id
1 'polypeptide(L)'
;MRRVIEDNGRFNWQLAVCGNDVVASFHYPGDKSIYYSTERIANRLRDPSEFGLLPLEVIERYHRKSQTDTPMGELARKVQAAVHDDASEVPA
;
A
#
# COMPACT_ATOMS: atom_id res chain seq x y z
N MET A 1 4.73 11.19 5.91
CA MET A 1 4.81 10.24 7.05
C MET A 1 4.44 8.85 6.53
N ARG A 2 4.91 7.74 7.14
CA ARG A 2 4.49 6.38 6.76
C ARG A 2 3.63 5.80 7.87
N ARG A 3 2.40 5.43 7.53
CA ARG A 3 1.46 4.75 8.42
C ARG A 3 1.17 3.36 7.89
N VAL A 4 1.55 2.34 8.66
CA VAL A 4 1.25 0.95 8.33
C VAL A 4 -0.22 0.68 8.67
N ILE A 5 -0.97 0.20 7.68
CA ILE A 5 -2.37 -0.18 7.84
C ILE A 5 -2.47 -1.64 8.26
N GLU A 6 -1.63 -2.48 7.65
CA GLU A 6 -1.59 -3.90 7.93
C GLU A 6 -0.21 -4.47 7.58
N ASP A 7 0.36 -5.29 8.45
CA ASP A 7 1.66 -5.96 8.29
C ASP A 7 1.58 -7.48 8.55
N ASN A 8 0.37 -8.03 8.65
CA ASN A 8 0.13 -9.44 8.92
C ASN A 8 -0.12 -10.27 7.65
N GLY A 9 0.03 -9.68 6.46
CA GLY A 9 -0.09 -10.39 5.20
C GLY A 9 0.89 -11.56 5.15
N ARG A 10 0.43 -12.75 4.71
CA ARG A 10 1.34 -13.90 4.53
C ARG A 10 2.54 -13.46 3.69
N PHE A 11 3.69 -14.05 3.98
CA PHE A 11 4.93 -13.88 3.22
C PHE A 11 5.60 -12.49 3.30
N ASN A 12 5.33 -11.65 4.31
CA ASN A 12 5.90 -10.29 4.45
C ASN A 12 5.28 -9.24 3.50
N TRP A 13 4.00 -9.42 3.17
CA TRP A 13 3.23 -8.34 2.55
C TRP A 13 2.82 -7.32 3.60
N GLN A 14 2.93 -6.05 3.25
CA GLN A 14 2.49 -4.92 4.06
C GLN A 14 1.66 -3.97 3.22
N LEU A 15 0.59 -3.43 3.80
CA LEU A 15 -0.19 -2.33 3.27
C LEU A 15 0.06 -1.10 4.13
N ALA A 16 0.43 0.01 3.50
CA ALA A 16 0.74 1.26 4.17
C ALA A 16 0.24 2.47 3.36
N VAL A 17 0.11 3.59 4.06
CA VAL A 17 -0.09 4.92 3.48
C VAL A 17 1.18 5.74 3.72
N CYS A 18 1.70 6.36 2.67
CA CYS A 18 2.89 7.19 2.67
C CYS A 18 2.52 8.59 2.17
N GLY A 19 2.17 9.51 3.09
CA GLY A 19 1.54 10.77 2.71
C GLY A 19 0.17 10.50 2.06
N ASN A 20 -0.01 10.93 0.81
CA ASN A 20 -1.24 10.65 0.07
C ASN A 20 -1.20 9.33 -0.72
N ASP A 21 -0.05 8.63 -0.73
CA ASP A 21 0.12 7.44 -1.55
C ASP A 21 -0.20 6.17 -0.80
N VAL A 22 -0.99 5.29 -1.42
CA VAL A 22 -1.28 3.95 -0.90
C VAL A 22 -0.26 3.00 -1.50
N VAL A 23 0.40 2.24 -0.64
CA VAL A 23 1.49 1.33 -1.01
C VAL A 23 1.22 -0.05 -0.45
N ALA A 24 1.16 -1.05 -1.32
CA ALA A 24 1.32 -2.44 -0.95
C ALA A 24 2.74 -2.88 -1.30
N SER A 25 3.47 -3.43 -0.34
CA SER A 25 4.86 -3.82 -0.50
C SER A 25 5.11 -5.22 -0.01
N PHE A 26 5.95 -5.96 -0.74
CA PHE A 26 6.47 -7.25 -0.35
C PHE A 26 7.98 -7.18 -0.24
N HIS A 27 8.54 -7.62 0.87
CA HIS A 27 9.98 -7.60 1.10
C HIS A 27 10.57 -9.01 1.04
N TYR A 28 11.40 -9.28 0.01
CA TYR A 28 12.22 -10.48 -0.03
C TYR A 28 13.48 -10.29 0.84
N PRO A 29 14.00 -11.38 1.44
CA PRO A 29 15.38 -11.40 1.92
C PRO A 29 16.36 -11.11 0.77
N GLY A 30 17.28 -10.16 0.94
CA GLY A 30 18.32 -9.83 -0.03
C GLY A 30 17.98 -8.71 -1.04
N ASP A 31 17.36 -7.63 -0.56
CA ASP A 31 17.13 -6.35 -1.29
C ASP A 31 16.22 -6.41 -2.53
N LYS A 32 15.35 -7.42 -2.63
CA LYS A 32 14.29 -7.42 -3.64
C LYS A 32 12.97 -7.07 -2.97
N SER A 33 12.26 -6.09 -3.50
CA SER A 33 10.92 -5.75 -3.03
C SER A 33 9.99 -5.53 -4.21
N ILE A 34 8.73 -5.93 -4.06
CA ILE A 34 7.66 -5.67 -5.03
C ILE A 34 6.79 -4.57 -4.45
N TYR A 35 6.40 -3.62 -5.29
CA TYR A 35 5.55 -2.51 -4.89
C TYR A 35 4.34 -2.38 -5.80
N TYR A 36 3.17 -2.19 -5.21
CA TYR A 36 1.99 -1.67 -5.87
C TYR A 36 1.65 -0.34 -5.24
N SER A 37 1.64 0.73 -6.03
CA SER A 37 1.48 2.08 -5.49
C SER A 37 0.63 2.98 -6.35
N THR A 38 -0.04 3.92 -5.70
CA THR A 38 -0.69 5.08 -6.33
C THR A 38 0.32 6.11 -6.84
N GLU A 39 1.54 6.11 -6.30
CA GLU A 39 2.60 7.02 -6.69
C GLU A 39 2.86 6.88 -8.19
N ARG A 40 2.95 8.01 -8.90
CA ARG A 40 3.27 8.02 -10.34
C ARG A 40 4.78 8.16 -10.53
N ILE A 41 5.47 7.02 -10.66
CA ILE A 41 6.90 7.00 -10.94
C ILE A 41 7.14 6.86 -12.45
N ALA A 42 7.97 7.74 -13.02
CA ALA A 42 8.32 7.73 -14.44
C ALA A 42 9.25 6.57 -14.84
N ASN A 43 10.01 6.05 -13.89
CA ASN A 43 10.94 4.94 -14.09
C ASN A 43 10.29 3.63 -13.62
N ARG A 44 10.28 2.61 -14.49
CA ARG A 44 9.83 1.26 -14.13
C ARG A 44 10.73 0.71 -13.02
N LEU A 45 10.25 0.73 -11.78
CA LEU A 45 10.78 -0.16 -10.75
C LEU A 45 10.42 -1.60 -11.15
N ARG A 46 11.32 -2.52 -10.82
CA ARG A 46 11.41 -3.90 -11.35
C ARG A 46 10.07 -4.64 -11.40
N ASP A 47 9.88 -5.44 -12.45
CA ASP A 47 8.75 -6.38 -12.61
C ASP A 47 8.71 -7.37 -11.41
N PRO A 48 7.54 -7.60 -10.75
CA PRO A 48 6.18 -7.18 -11.09
C PRO A 48 5.65 -5.97 -10.31
N SER A 49 6.46 -4.95 -10.07
CA SER A 49 5.97 -3.71 -9.42
C SER A 49 5.11 -2.88 -10.37
N GLU A 50 4.06 -2.25 -9.86
CA GLU A 50 3.11 -1.43 -10.62
C GLU A 50 2.83 -0.09 -9.89
N PHE A 51 2.77 1.00 -10.66
CA PHE A 51 2.69 2.37 -10.16
C PHE A 51 1.60 3.15 -10.89
N GLY A 52 1.15 4.26 -10.32
CA GLY A 52 0.06 5.07 -10.84
C GLY A 52 -1.31 4.39 -10.76
N LEU A 53 -1.45 3.43 -9.85
CA LEU A 53 -2.70 2.70 -9.61
C LEU A 53 -3.71 3.58 -8.85
N LEU A 54 -4.98 3.19 -8.89
CA LEU A 54 -5.98 3.72 -7.98
C LEU A 54 -5.83 3.08 -6.59
N PRO A 55 -6.19 3.78 -5.50
CA PRO A 55 -6.11 3.23 -4.14
C PRO A 55 -6.78 1.86 -3.99
N LEU A 56 -7.96 1.69 -4.59
CA LEU A 56 -8.71 0.44 -4.54
C LEU A 56 -7.98 -0.70 -5.26
N GLU A 57 -7.28 -0.41 -6.35
CA GLU A 57 -6.49 -1.40 -7.09
C GLU A 57 -5.24 -1.84 -6.30
N VAL A 58 -4.64 -0.94 -5.51
CA VAL A 58 -3.54 -1.30 -4.59
C VAL A 58 -4.05 -2.23 -3.49
N ILE A 59 -5.20 -1.89 -2.89
CA ILE A 59 -5.86 -2.70 -1.85
C ILE A 59 -6.23 -4.09 -2.41
N GLU A 60 -6.79 -4.15 -3.62
CA GLU A 60 -7.16 -5.41 -4.25
C GLU A 60 -5.93 -6.30 -4.50
N ARG A 61 -4.84 -5.73 -5.04
CA ARG A 61 -3.58 -6.46 -5.24
C ARG A 61 -3.02 -6.96 -3.91
N TYR A 62 -3.00 -6.12 -2.88
CA TYR A 62 -2.59 -6.52 -1.55
C TYR A 62 -3.45 -7.68 -1.02
N HIS A 63 -4.77 -7.56 -1.01
CA HIS A 63 -5.68 -8.58 -0.49
C HIS A 63 -5.47 -9.93 -1.20
N ARG A 64 -5.33 -9.89 -2.54
CA ARG A 64 -5.10 -11.10 -3.35
C ARG A 64 -3.74 -11.74 -3.09
N LYS A 65 -2.68 -10.95 -2.94
CA LYS A 65 -1.28 -11.44 -2.84
C LYS A 65 -0.88 -11.80 -1.42
N SER A 66 -1.32 -11.02 -0.44
CA SER A 66 -1.06 -11.23 0.99
C SER A 66 -1.84 -12.40 1.57
N GLN A 67 -2.96 -12.80 0.94
CA GLN A 67 -3.88 -13.78 1.51
C GLN A 67 -4.29 -13.41 2.95
N THR A 68 -4.45 -12.11 3.22
CA THR A 68 -4.95 -11.61 4.51
C THR A 68 -6.37 -12.11 4.76
N ASP A 69 -6.69 -12.37 6.03
CA ASP A 69 -8.07 -12.68 6.46
C ASP A 69 -8.90 -11.40 6.64
N THR A 70 -8.27 -10.22 6.62
CA THR A 70 -8.97 -8.95 6.76
C THR A 70 -9.82 -8.68 5.52
N PRO A 71 -11.13 -8.46 5.65
CA PRO A 71 -11.99 -8.20 4.51
C PRO A 71 -11.56 -6.96 3.73
N MET A 72 -11.60 -7.02 2.39
CA MET A 72 -11.22 -5.91 1.51
C MET A 72 -11.94 -4.59 1.86
N GLY A 73 -13.22 -4.63 2.22
CA GLY A 73 -13.96 -3.43 2.62
C GLY A 73 -13.50 -2.82 3.95
N GLU A 74 -12.94 -3.62 4.85
CA GLU A 74 -12.32 -3.12 6.07
C GLU A 74 -10.97 -2.46 5.77
N LEU A 75 -10.15 -3.07 4.92
CA LEU A 75 -8.89 -2.47 4.45
C LEU A 75 -9.13 -1.12 3.78
N ALA A 76 -10.14 -1.03 2.91
CA ALA A 76 -10.50 0.22 2.24
C ALA A 76 -10.88 1.34 3.23
N ARG A 77 -11.67 1.02 4.26
CA ARG A 77 -12.03 2.00 5.30
C ARG A 77 -10.82 2.45 6.10
N LYS A 78 -9.92 1.52 6.49
CA LYS A 78 -8.70 1.86 7.23
C LYS A 78 -7.76 2.73 6.41
N VAL A 79 -7.58 2.42 5.12
CA VAL A 79 -6.79 3.23 4.19
C VAL A 79 -7.39 4.62 4.03
N GLN A 80 -8.71 4.72 3.81
CA GLN A 80 -9.39 6.00 3.67
C GLN A 80 -9.21 6.89 4.91
N ALA A 81 -9.40 6.33 6.12
CA ALA A 81 -9.18 7.05 7.36
C ALA A 81 -7.74 7.56 7.48
N ALA A 82 -6.76 6.71 7.16
CA ALA A 82 -5.34 7.08 7.21
C ALA A 82 -4.96 8.20 6.24
N VAL A 83 -5.51 8.19 5.01
CA VAL A 83 -5.26 9.25 4.03
C VAL A 83 -5.88 10.59 4.48
N HIS A 84 -7.06 10.57 5.10
CA HIS A 84 -7.71 11.80 5.59
C HIS A 84 -7.04 12.38 6.85
N ASP A 85 -6.53 11.53 7.74
CA ASP A 85 -5.78 11.97 8.92
C ASP A 85 -4.49 12.71 8.48
N ASP A 86 -3.71 12.16 7.55
CA ASP A 86 -2.48 12.80 7.03
C ASP A 86 -2.79 14.13 6.29
N ALA A 87 -3.93 14.24 5.60
CA ALA A 87 -4.35 15.49 4.95
C ALA A 87 -4.76 16.58 5.95
N SER A 88 -5.14 16.21 7.17
CA SER A 88 -5.59 17.12 8.23
C SER A 88 -4.42 17.68 9.06
N GLU A 89 -3.21 17.13 8.93
CA GLU A 89 -2.01 17.58 9.64
C GLU A 89 -1.22 18.68 8.92
N VAL A 90 -1.70 19.23 7.81
CA VAL A 90 -1.07 20.40 7.15
C VAL A 90 -1.47 21.68 7.93
N PRO A 91 -0.56 22.35 8.66
CA PRO A 91 -0.88 23.62 9.27
C PRO A 91 -1.00 24.71 8.19
N ALA A 92 -1.98 25.59 8.37
CA ALA A 92 -2.22 26.78 7.55
C ALA A 92 -1.05 27.77 7.57
#